data_AF-A0A0R3T036-F1
#
_entry.id   AF-A0A0R3T036-F1
#
_cell.length_a   1.000
_cell.length_b   1.000
_cell.length_c   1.000
_cell.angle_alpha   90.00
_cell.angle_beta   90.00
_cell.angle_gamma   90.00
#
_symmetry.space_group_name_H-M   'P 1'
#
loop_
_entity.id
_entity.type
_entity.pdbx_description
1 polymer ?
#
loop_
_entity_poly.entity_id
_entity_poly.type
_entity_poly.pdbx_seq_one_letter_code
_entity_poly.pdbx_strand_id
1 'polypeptide(L)'
;MDRHENGTQRDRLLAENNQDSDVKNKSSCCSLTPSWIKTFLIFFTLIIMAIALAFIGLGIYFSIIRNPLLPVLMGETVYINTYLFIGLGILLVLVCIFGFVAISKNSPPMLKLYAIVLAIALILHLCVATAALLYYHFGMQWNAEALSNIMKNEYHLQDNDVTRAVDELQKQYKCCGSRNYHDWQWSGFENNSKLVTRENSSKPSIVPNSCCIGFYPECGKLTHPSNIYYKYPVEVKY
;
A
#
# COMPACT_ATOMS: atom_id res chain seq x y z
N MET A 1 -10.68 -74.37 -31.95
CA MET A 1 -10.68 -73.51 -30.74
C MET A 1 -10.43 -72.04 -31.11
N ASP A 2 -10.08 -71.77 -32.37
CA ASP A 2 -9.43 -70.53 -32.85
C ASP A 2 -10.40 -69.38 -33.18
N ARG A 3 -11.70 -69.65 -33.29
CA ARG A 3 -12.69 -68.60 -33.62
C ARG A 3 -13.02 -67.70 -32.41
N HIS A 4 -12.86 -68.22 -31.18
CA HIS A 4 -13.13 -67.47 -29.95
C HIS A 4 -11.96 -66.56 -29.53
N GLU A 5 -10.71 -66.95 -29.81
CA GLU A 5 -9.52 -66.12 -29.55
C GLU A 5 -9.46 -64.90 -30.49
N ASN A 6 -9.86 -65.07 -31.74
CA ASN A 6 -9.85 -63.98 -32.74
C ASN A 6 -10.85 -62.85 -32.42
N GLY A 7 -12.01 -63.17 -31.81
CA GLY A 7 -12.98 -62.17 -31.36
C GLY A 7 -12.45 -61.33 -30.20
N THR A 8 -11.89 -62.01 -29.18
CA THR A 8 -11.34 -61.36 -27.98
C THR A 8 -10.19 -60.41 -28.30
N GLN A 9 -9.35 -60.74 -29.29
CA GLN A 9 -8.23 -59.90 -29.71
C GLN A 9 -8.70 -58.66 -30.49
N ARG A 10 -9.77 -58.79 -31.29
CA ARG A 10 -10.37 -57.67 -32.02
C ARG A 10 -11.01 -56.64 -31.07
N ASP A 11 -11.68 -57.11 -30.02
CA ASP A 11 -12.31 -56.21 -29.04
C ASP A 11 -11.27 -55.43 -28.22
N ARG A 12 -10.12 -56.04 -27.91
CA ARG A 12 -8.99 -55.36 -27.26
C ARG A 12 -8.38 -54.28 -28.15
N LEU A 13 -8.20 -54.57 -29.45
CA LEU A 13 -7.71 -53.59 -30.42
C LEU A 13 -8.68 -52.42 -30.62
N LEU A 14 -9.99 -52.68 -30.58
CA LEU A 14 -11.01 -51.62 -30.64
C LEU A 14 -11.01 -50.77 -29.37
N ALA A 15 -10.84 -51.37 -28.19
CA ALA A 15 -10.73 -50.65 -26.93
C ALA A 15 -9.47 -49.78 -26.87
N GLU A 16 -8.33 -50.29 -27.32
CA GLU A 16 -7.06 -49.56 -27.36
C GLU A 16 -7.12 -48.38 -28.35
N ASN A 17 -7.68 -48.59 -29.55
CA ASN A 17 -7.88 -47.53 -30.53
C ASN A 17 -8.86 -46.45 -30.05
N ASN A 18 -9.94 -46.83 -29.35
CA ASN A 18 -10.88 -45.89 -28.77
C ASN A 18 -10.23 -45.06 -27.65
N GLN A 19 -9.37 -45.68 -26.84
CA GLN A 19 -8.68 -45.01 -25.75
C GLN A 19 -7.60 -44.04 -26.25
N ASP A 20 -6.83 -44.40 -27.29
CA ASP A 20 -5.89 -43.48 -27.95
C ASP A 20 -6.63 -42.31 -28.62
N SER A 21 -7.78 -42.59 -29.24
CA SER A 21 -8.63 -41.57 -29.87
C SER A 21 -9.19 -40.56 -28.85
N ASP A 22 -9.62 -41.02 -27.68
CA ASP A 22 -10.11 -40.16 -26.60
C ASP A 22 -8.99 -39.31 -25.98
N VAL A 23 -7.79 -39.88 -25.82
CA VAL A 23 -6.60 -39.14 -25.36
C VAL A 23 -6.17 -38.09 -26.39
N LYS A 24 -6.22 -38.40 -27.70
CA LYS A 24 -5.98 -37.45 -28.80
C LYS A 24 -7.05 -36.36 -28.87
N ASN A 25 -8.32 -36.70 -28.70
CA ASN A 25 -9.41 -35.71 -28.74
C ASN A 25 -9.34 -34.76 -27.53
N LYS A 26 -9.06 -35.28 -26.35
CA LYS A 26 -8.88 -34.49 -25.12
C LYS A 26 -7.67 -33.56 -25.19
N SER A 27 -6.58 -33.99 -25.84
CA SER A 27 -5.39 -33.16 -26.06
C SER A 27 -5.58 -32.14 -27.19
N SER A 28 -6.33 -32.48 -28.24
CA SER A 28 -6.65 -31.60 -29.37
C SER A 28 -7.52 -30.41 -28.96
N CYS A 29 -8.60 -30.63 -28.19
CA CYS A 29 -9.44 -29.55 -27.65
C CYS A 29 -8.70 -28.64 -26.65
N CYS A 30 -7.62 -29.11 -26.01
CA CYS A 30 -6.79 -28.31 -25.10
C CYS A 30 -5.65 -27.55 -25.81
N SER A 31 -5.46 -27.74 -27.12
CA SER A 31 -4.34 -27.18 -27.87
C SER A 31 -4.65 -25.88 -28.63
N LEU A 32 -5.93 -25.60 -28.93
CA LEU A 32 -6.35 -24.31 -29.46
C LEU A 32 -6.64 -23.34 -28.33
N THR A 33 -5.61 -22.64 -27.86
CA THR A 33 -5.82 -21.46 -27.02
C THR A 33 -6.41 -20.35 -27.91
N PRO A 34 -7.65 -19.90 -27.67
CA PRO A 34 -8.26 -18.84 -28.47
C PRO A 34 -7.44 -17.56 -28.41
N SER A 35 -7.31 -16.86 -29.53
CA SER A 35 -6.51 -15.62 -29.62
C SER A 35 -6.94 -14.57 -28.59
N TRP A 36 -8.23 -14.50 -28.25
CA TRP A 36 -8.75 -13.57 -27.24
C TRP A 36 -8.19 -13.83 -25.84
N ILE A 37 -7.87 -15.08 -25.48
CA ILE A 37 -7.26 -15.42 -24.18
C ILE A 37 -5.86 -14.83 -24.10
N LYS A 38 -5.06 -14.95 -25.16
CA LYS A 38 -3.70 -14.38 -25.18
C LYS A 38 -3.76 -12.85 -25.06
N THR A 39 -4.65 -12.21 -25.82
CA THR A 39 -4.86 -10.75 -25.73
C THR A 39 -5.25 -10.33 -24.32
N PHE A 40 -6.18 -11.05 -23.68
CA PHE A 40 -6.59 -10.81 -22.30
C PHE A 40 -5.42 -10.96 -21.31
N LEU A 41 -4.65 -12.04 -21.41
CA LEU A 41 -3.50 -12.27 -20.54
C LEU A 41 -2.48 -11.13 -20.69
N ILE A 42 -2.12 -10.75 -21.92
CA ILE A 42 -1.20 -9.64 -22.20
C ILE A 42 -1.70 -8.34 -21.57
N PHE A 43 -2.99 -8.03 -21.69
CA PHE A 43 -3.58 -6.81 -21.13
C PHE A 43 -3.41 -6.75 -19.60
N PHE A 44 -3.75 -7.82 -18.87
CA PHE A 44 -3.58 -7.84 -17.41
C PHE A 44 -2.11 -7.89 -16.98
N THR A 45 -1.24 -8.58 -17.73
CA THR A 45 0.21 -8.54 -17.50
C THR A 45 0.75 -7.12 -17.60
N LEU A 46 0.28 -6.33 -18.58
CA LEU A 46 0.70 -4.93 -18.74
C LEU A 46 0.21 -4.05 -17.57
N ILE A 47 -1.01 -4.26 -17.07
CA ILE A 47 -1.51 -3.56 -15.88
C ILE A 47 -0.62 -3.86 -14.67
N ILE A 48 -0.33 -5.14 -14.40
CA ILE A 48 0.52 -5.53 -13.27
C ILE A 48 1.94 -4.98 -13.44
N MET A 49 2.47 -4.97 -14.66
CA MET A 49 3.78 -4.37 -14.96
C MET A 49 3.78 -2.87 -14.62
N ALA A 50 2.74 -2.12 -15.00
CA ALA A 50 2.63 -0.70 -14.68
C ALA A 50 2.59 -0.46 -13.17
N ILE A 51 1.84 -1.26 -12.42
CA ILE A 51 1.77 -1.19 -10.95
C ILE A 51 3.14 -1.52 -10.33
N ALA A 52 3.83 -2.53 -10.85
CA ALA A 52 5.16 -2.92 -10.37
C ALA A 52 6.19 -1.80 -10.56
N LEU A 53 6.20 -1.15 -11.73
CA LEU A 53 7.06 0.02 -11.99
C LEU A 53 6.70 1.20 -11.08
N ALA A 54 5.41 1.41 -10.79
CA ALA A 54 4.97 2.43 -9.85
C ALA A 54 5.48 2.14 -8.42
N PHE A 55 5.46 0.90 -7.94
CA PHE A 55 6.03 0.52 -6.65
C PHE A 55 7.55 0.75 -6.58
N ILE A 56 8.28 0.42 -7.64
CA ILE A 56 9.72 0.71 -7.71
C ILE A 56 9.96 2.22 -7.69
N GLY A 57 9.22 2.98 -8.49
CA GLY A 57 9.35 4.44 -8.57
C GLY A 57 9.03 5.13 -7.24
N LEU A 58 7.94 4.73 -6.58
CA LEU A 58 7.57 5.23 -5.25
C LEU A 58 8.61 4.84 -4.20
N GLY A 59 9.12 3.60 -4.22
CA GLY A 59 10.16 3.16 -3.29
C GLY A 59 11.46 3.95 -3.47
N ILE A 60 11.91 4.19 -4.70
CA ILE A 60 13.08 5.03 -4.98
C ILE A 60 12.82 6.47 -4.55
N TYR A 61 11.65 7.03 -4.88
CA TYR A 61 11.25 8.37 -4.46
C TYR A 61 11.31 8.51 -2.93
N PHE A 62 10.73 7.56 -2.18
CA PHE A 62 10.78 7.57 -0.73
C PHE A 62 12.18 7.34 -0.16
N SER A 63 13.05 6.59 -0.87
CA SER A 63 14.44 6.41 -0.47
C SER A 63 15.26 7.70 -0.59
N ILE A 64 15.01 8.47 -1.65
CA ILE A 64 15.68 9.75 -1.91
C ILE A 64 15.14 10.85 -0.99
N ILE A 65 13.82 10.91 -0.83
CA ILE A 65 13.14 11.80 0.11
C ILE A 65 13.37 11.23 1.53
N ARG A 66 14.56 11.47 2.08
CA ARG A 66 14.88 11.22 3.50
C ARG A 66 14.04 12.16 4.38
N ASN A 67 12.73 12.00 4.35
CA ASN A 67 11.81 12.81 5.13
C ASN A 67 11.78 12.27 6.56
N PRO A 68 12.29 13.00 7.56
CA PRO A 68 12.17 12.62 8.97
C PRO A 68 10.71 12.52 9.42
N LEU A 69 9.77 13.05 8.62
CA LEU A 69 8.33 12.91 8.78
C LEU A 69 7.85 11.45 8.79
N LEU A 70 8.42 10.61 7.92
CA LEU A 70 7.90 9.27 7.68
C LEU A 70 8.12 8.33 8.90
N PRO A 71 9.35 8.18 9.45
CA PRO A 71 9.58 7.31 10.60
C PRO A 71 8.80 7.73 11.85
N VAL A 72 8.54 9.03 12.03
CA VAL A 72 7.82 9.53 13.20
C VAL A 72 6.32 9.20 13.13
N LEU A 73 5.73 9.13 11.93
CA LEU A 73 4.31 8.78 11.76
C LEU A 73 4.05 7.27 11.70
N MET A 74 5.04 6.47 11.28
CA MET A 74 4.85 5.03 11.00
C MET A 74 5.83 4.12 11.76
N GLY A 75 6.64 4.67 12.68
CA GLY A 75 7.69 3.96 13.43
C GLY A 75 8.92 3.61 12.58
N GLU A 76 9.91 2.92 13.19
CA GLU A 76 11.12 2.41 12.50
C GLU A 76 10.83 1.53 11.26
N THR A 77 9.57 1.13 11.05
CA THR A 77 9.12 0.30 9.93
C THR A 77 9.18 0.99 8.56
N VAL A 78 9.38 2.31 8.49
CA VAL A 78 9.41 3.04 7.20
C VAL A 78 10.54 2.60 6.28
N TYR A 79 11.73 2.34 6.82
CA TYR A 79 12.85 1.89 6.02
C TYR A 79 12.59 0.49 5.48
N ILE A 80 12.03 -0.39 6.32
CA ILE A 80 11.61 -1.74 5.94
C ILE A 80 10.56 -1.67 4.82
N ASN A 81 9.56 -0.80 4.97
CA ASN A 81 8.50 -0.63 3.97
C ASN A 81 9.05 -0.11 2.63
N THR A 82 10.02 0.81 2.65
CA THR A 82 10.62 1.35 1.41
C THR A 82 11.35 0.27 0.59
N TYR A 83 12.19 -0.53 1.24
CA TYR A 83 12.86 -1.65 0.55
C TYR A 83 11.89 -2.76 0.15
N LEU A 84 10.82 -2.97 0.92
CA LEU A 84 9.76 -3.91 0.57
C LEU A 84 9.06 -3.51 -0.74
N PHE A 85 8.71 -2.23 -0.93
CA PHE A 85 8.09 -1.74 -2.18
C PHE A 85 9.00 -1.96 -3.39
N ILE A 86 10.31 -1.67 -3.25
CA ILE A 86 11.29 -1.89 -4.33
C ILE A 86 11.43 -3.39 -4.63
N GLY A 87 11.62 -4.22 -3.60
CA GLY A 87 11.80 -5.67 -3.76
C GLY A 87 10.58 -6.35 -4.36
N LEU A 88 9.38 -6.01 -3.88
CA LEU A 88 8.11 -6.51 -4.40
C LEU A 88 7.90 -6.09 -5.86
N GLY A 89 8.18 -4.82 -6.18
CA GLY A 89 8.09 -4.31 -7.54
C GLY A 89 9.01 -5.07 -8.50
N ILE A 90 10.28 -5.29 -8.13
CA ILE A 90 11.23 -6.06 -8.96
C ILE A 90 10.73 -7.49 -9.18
N LEU A 91 10.25 -8.16 -8.14
CA LEU A 91 9.71 -9.52 -8.25
C LEU A 91 8.51 -9.58 -9.22
N LEU A 92 7.60 -8.61 -9.15
CA LEU A 92 6.45 -8.52 -10.05
C LEU A 92 6.87 -8.26 -11.50
N VAL A 93 7.88 -7.43 -11.74
CA VAL A 93 8.46 -7.23 -13.09
C VAL A 93 8.99 -8.55 -13.65
N LEU A 94 9.72 -9.34 -12.85
CA LEU A 94 10.24 -10.65 -13.27
C LEU A 94 9.10 -11.64 -13.62
N VAL A 95 8.04 -11.67 -12.82
CA VAL A 95 6.84 -12.48 -13.10
C VAL A 95 6.18 -12.04 -14.42
N CYS A 96 6.13 -10.75 -14.71
CA CYS A 96 5.58 -10.25 -15.96
C CYS A 96 6.46 -10.61 -17.17
N ILE A 97 7.79 -10.52 -17.05
CA ILE A 97 8.74 -10.97 -18.10
C ILE A 97 8.54 -12.46 -18.38
N PHE A 98 8.47 -13.29 -17.33
CA PHE A 98 8.16 -14.71 -17.47
C PHE A 98 6.80 -14.93 -18.15
N GLY A 99 5.81 -14.09 -17.84
CA GLY A 99 4.50 -14.08 -18.48
C GLY A 99 4.56 -13.85 -19.98
N PHE A 100 5.29 -12.84 -20.45
CA PHE A 100 5.47 -12.59 -21.87
C PHE A 100 6.15 -13.77 -22.59
N VAL A 101 7.13 -14.40 -21.95
CA VAL A 101 7.77 -15.63 -22.48
C VAL A 101 6.78 -16.79 -22.54
N ALA A 102 5.98 -16.99 -21.48
CA ALA A 102 4.97 -18.05 -21.41
C ALA A 102 3.89 -17.90 -22.48
N ILE A 103 3.41 -16.67 -22.72
CA ILE A 103 2.44 -16.36 -23.77
C ILE A 103 3.02 -16.59 -25.16
N SER A 104 4.31 -16.23 -25.35
CA SER A 104 5.01 -16.39 -26.62
C SER A 104 5.30 -17.86 -26.96
N LYS A 105 5.53 -18.71 -25.96
CA LYS A 105 5.94 -20.11 -26.18
C LYS A 105 4.85 -21.03 -26.75
N ASN A 106 3.63 -20.52 -26.99
CA ASN A 106 2.47 -21.25 -27.54
C ASN A 106 2.24 -22.67 -26.97
N SER A 107 2.72 -22.93 -25.75
CA SER A 107 2.65 -24.24 -25.12
C SER A 107 1.50 -24.22 -24.10
N PRO A 108 0.45 -25.05 -24.29
CA PRO A 108 -0.72 -25.07 -23.41
C PRO A 108 -0.41 -25.21 -21.91
N PRO A 109 0.51 -26.08 -21.45
CA PRO A 109 0.78 -26.22 -20.02
C PRO A 109 1.43 -24.96 -19.42
N MET A 110 2.32 -24.30 -20.16
CA MET A 110 3.00 -23.09 -19.69
C MET A 110 2.03 -21.90 -19.63
N LEU A 111 1.13 -21.78 -20.61
CA LEU A 111 0.09 -20.76 -20.61
C LEU A 111 -0.91 -20.98 -19.46
N LYS A 112 -1.31 -22.23 -19.19
CA LYS A 112 -2.19 -22.57 -18.07
C LYS A 112 -1.54 -22.22 -16.73
N LEU A 113 -0.27 -22.57 -16.53
CA LEU A 113 0.47 -22.21 -15.33
C LEU A 113 0.52 -20.70 -15.14
N TYR A 114 0.83 -19.96 -16.21
CA TYR A 114 0.88 -18.50 -16.14
C TYR A 114 -0.50 -17.89 -15.83
N ALA A 115 -1.57 -18.40 -16.43
CA ALA A 115 -2.93 -17.93 -16.16
C ALA A 115 -3.32 -18.11 -14.67
N ILE A 116 -2.90 -19.22 -14.04
CA ILE A 116 -3.13 -19.44 -12.60
C ILE A 116 -2.35 -18.44 -11.76
N VAL A 117 -1.06 -18.24 -12.05
CA VAL A 117 -0.22 -17.24 -11.34
C VAL A 117 -0.81 -15.84 -11.50
N LEU A 118 -1.27 -15.49 -12.70
CA LEU A 118 -1.89 -14.20 -12.98
C LEU A 118 -3.21 -14.03 -12.22
N ALA A 119 -4.05 -15.06 -12.16
CA ALA A 119 -5.29 -15.02 -11.40
C ALA A 119 -5.03 -14.78 -9.90
N ILE A 120 -4.04 -15.47 -9.32
CA ILE A 120 -3.62 -15.26 -7.93
C ILE A 120 -3.13 -13.82 -7.73
N ALA A 121 -2.30 -13.31 -8.65
CA ALA A 121 -1.80 -11.94 -8.59
C ALA A 121 -2.93 -10.90 -8.64
N LEU A 122 -3.96 -11.11 -9.47
CA LEU A 122 -5.13 -10.23 -9.55
C LEU A 122 -5.96 -10.24 -8.26
N ILE A 123 -6.17 -11.41 -7.66
CA ILE A 123 -6.87 -11.52 -6.37
C ILE A 123 -6.09 -10.77 -5.28
N LEU A 124 -4.78 -10.95 -5.21
CA LEU A 124 -3.93 -10.23 -4.25
C LEU A 124 -3.98 -8.72 -4.47
N HIS A 125 -3.94 -8.25 -5.73
CA HIS A 125 -4.09 -6.83 -6.04
C HIS A 125 -5.45 -6.28 -5.60
N LEU A 126 -6.53 -7.05 -5.78
CA LEU A 126 -7.86 -6.65 -5.31
C LEU A 126 -7.89 -6.55 -3.78
N CYS A 127 -7.29 -7.50 -3.05
CA CYS A 127 -7.17 -7.45 -1.60
C CYS A 127 -6.37 -6.22 -1.13
N VAL A 128 -5.27 -5.90 -1.80
CA VAL A 128 -4.47 -4.70 -1.48
C VAL A 128 -5.28 -3.43 -1.76
N ALA A 129 -6.00 -3.38 -2.88
CA ALA A 129 -6.83 -2.23 -3.23
C ALA A 129 -7.97 -2.02 -2.21
N THR A 130 -8.66 -3.08 -1.80
CA THR A 130 -9.72 -2.99 -0.80
C THR A 130 -9.17 -2.66 0.58
N ALA A 131 -8.04 -3.25 0.98
CA ALA A 131 -7.37 -2.90 2.24
C ALA A 131 -6.94 -1.44 2.26
N ALA A 132 -6.42 -0.90 1.15
CA ALA A 132 -6.06 0.51 1.02
C ALA A 132 -7.29 1.43 1.17
N LEU A 133 -8.44 1.07 0.57
CA LEU A 133 -9.69 1.81 0.72
C LEU A 133 -10.23 1.76 2.16
N LEU A 134 -10.15 0.60 2.82
CA LEU A 134 -10.55 0.45 4.22
C LEU A 134 -9.63 1.25 5.14
N TYR A 135 -8.32 1.21 4.89
CA TYR A 135 -7.35 2.02 5.63
C TYR A 135 -7.57 3.51 5.39
N TYR A 136 -7.94 3.93 4.18
CA TYR A 136 -8.34 5.31 3.94
C TYR A 136 -9.55 5.70 4.79
N HIS A 137 -10.57 4.84 4.88
CA HIS A 137 -11.79 5.16 5.64
C HIS A 137 -11.57 5.13 7.16
N PHE A 138 -10.91 4.09 7.69
CA PHE A 138 -10.76 3.87 9.12
C PHE A 138 -9.40 4.32 9.66
N GLY A 139 -8.31 4.06 8.94
CA GLY A 139 -6.94 4.34 9.35
C GLY A 139 -6.68 5.82 9.67
N MET A 140 -7.49 6.75 9.16
CA MET A 140 -7.44 8.16 9.55
C MET A 140 -7.60 8.37 11.07
N GLN A 141 -8.51 7.64 11.73
CA GLN A 141 -8.72 7.77 13.18
C GLN A 141 -7.55 7.20 13.98
N TRP A 142 -7.02 6.06 13.52
CA TRP A 142 -5.88 5.37 14.12
C TRP A 142 -4.61 6.21 14.02
N ASN A 143 -4.37 6.83 12.86
CA ASN A 143 -3.22 7.72 12.65
C ASN A 143 -3.31 8.96 13.53
N ALA A 144 -4.51 9.53 13.70
CA ALA A 144 -4.72 10.66 14.60
C ALA A 144 -4.45 10.28 16.07
N GLU A 145 -4.85 9.09 16.51
CA GLU A 145 -4.55 8.60 17.87
C GLU A 145 -3.07 8.32 18.07
N ALA A 146 -2.40 7.70 17.10
CA ALA A 146 -0.96 7.48 17.13
C ALA A 146 -0.21 8.82 17.24
N LEU A 147 -0.55 9.80 16.40
CA LEU A 147 0.03 11.13 16.44
C LEU A 147 -0.26 11.84 17.78
N SER A 148 -1.48 11.71 18.31
CA SER A 148 -1.82 12.23 19.64
C SER A 148 -0.91 11.65 20.72
N ASN A 149 -0.65 10.35 20.70
CA ASN A 149 0.22 9.69 21.67
C ASN A 149 1.69 10.12 21.53
N ILE A 150 2.20 10.25 20.30
CA ILE A 150 3.56 10.74 20.04
C ILE A 150 3.71 12.19 20.54
N MET A 151 2.76 13.07 20.21
CA MET A 151 2.78 14.46 20.70
C MET A 151 2.76 14.54 22.24
N LYS A 152 2.06 13.61 22.91
CA LYS A 152 1.98 13.59 24.37
C LYS A 152 3.26 13.10 25.04
N ASN A 153 3.85 12.03 24.49
CA ASN A 153 4.89 11.26 25.19
C ASN A 153 6.30 11.51 24.66
N GLU A 154 6.47 12.13 23.49
CA GLU A 154 7.79 12.22 22.83
C GLU A 154 8.15 13.63 22.36
N TYR A 155 7.17 14.53 22.20
CA TYR A 155 7.43 15.93 21.83
C TYR A 155 8.26 16.65 22.91
N HIS A 156 9.41 17.22 22.52
CA HIS A 156 10.38 17.92 23.41
C HIS A 156 11.04 17.08 24.52
N LEU A 157 10.89 15.75 24.54
CA LEU A 157 11.35 14.94 25.68
C LEU A 157 12.79 14.40 25.56
N GLN A 158 13.33 14.24 24.35
CA GLN A 158 14.77 13.91 24.15
C GLN A 158 15.19 13.87 22.68
N ASP A 159 14.27 13.59 21.76
CA ASP A 159 14.58 13.43 20.34
C ASP A 159 14.17 14.67 19.53
N ASN A 160 15.17 15.34 18.94
CA ASN A 160 14.96 16.48 18.05
C ASN A 160 14.20 16.06 16.78
N ASP A 161 14.26 14.78 16.41
CA ASP A 161 13.66 14.29 15.16
C ASP A 161 12.14 14.19 15.24
N VAL A 162 11.59 13.75 16.38
CA VAL A 162 10.13 13.69 16.61
C VAL A 162 9.52 15.09 16.59
N THR A 163 10.14 16.02 17.33
CA THR A 163 9.71 17.42 17.39
C THR A 163 9.72 18.05 16.00
N ARG A 164 10.83 17.90 15.27
CA ARG A 164 10.97 18.43 13.90
C ARG A 164 9.96 17.83 12.95
N ALA A 165 9.68 16.52 13.06
CA ALA A 165 8.71 15.86 12.19
C ALA A 165 7.28 16.37 12.44
N VAL A 166 6.87 16.52 13.71
CA VAL A 166 5.55 17.08 14.04
C VAL A 166 5.45 18.52 13.54
N ASP A 167 6.50 19.32 13.73
CA ASP A 167 6.52 20.72 13.30
C ASP A 167 6.46 20.87 11.77
N GLU A 168 7.21 20.06 11.03
CA GLU A 168 7.18 20.06 9.56
C GLU A 168 5.82 19.58 9.03
N LEU A 169 5.19 18.59 9.68
CA LEU A 169 3.87 18.11 9.29
C LEU A 169 2.84 19.23 9.43
N GLN A 170 2.87 19.96 10.55
CA GLN A 170 1.96 21.06 10.82
C GLN A 170 2.13 22.22 9.83
N LYS A 171 3.38 22.56 9.49
CA LYS A 171 3.67 23.58 8.47
C LYS A 171 3.24 23.14 7.06
N GLN A 172 3.59 21.91 6.68
CA GLN A 172 3.34 21.39 5.33
C GLN A 172 1.84 21.26 5.04
N TYR A 173 1.08 20.71 6.00
CA TYR A 173 -0.36 20.49 5.84
C TYR A 173 -1.21 21.63 6.42
N LYS A 174 -0.58 22.69 6.93
CA LYS A 174 -1.23 23.88 7.48
C LYS A 174 -2.29 23.49 8.51
N CYS A 175 -1.88 22.66 9.47
CA CYS A 175 -2.73 22.08 10.50
C CYS A 175 -2.12 22.26 11.89
N CYS A 176 -2.93 22.06 12.95
CA CYS A 176 -2.46 22.11 14.33
C CYS A 176 -3.07 20.98 15.16
N GLY A 177 -2.20 20.19 15.78
CA GLY A 177 -2.57 19.00 16.54
C GLY A 177 -2.88 17.79 15.64
N SER A 178 -3.42 16.74 16.24
CA SER A 178 -3.75 15.47 15.56
C SER A 178 -5.19 15.45 15.04
N ARG A 179 -6.10 15.99 15.84
CA ARG A 179 -7.53 16.20 15.56
C ARG A 179 -7.91 17.66 15.78
N ASN A 180 -7.26 18.33 16.72
CA ASN A 180 -7.52 19.74 17.02
C ASN A 180 -6.32 20.38 17.74
N TYR A 181 -6.22 21.70 17.69
CA TYR A 181 -5.22 22.46 18.45
C TYR A 181 -5.34 22.24 19.97
N HIS A 182 -6.52 21.83 20.46
CA HIS A 182 -6.71 21.43 21.85
C HIS A 182 -5.88 20.21 22.26
N ASP A 183 -5.43 19.37 21.33
CA ASP A 183 -4.61 18.19 21.64
C ASP A 183 -3.33 18.56 22.40
N TRP A 184 -2.84 19.79 22.19
CA TRP A 184 -1.67 20.33 22.87
C TRP A 184 -1.89 20.55 24.38
N GLN A 185 -3.13 20.72 24.84
CA GLN A 185 -3.47 20.87 26.27
C GLN A 185 -3.15 19.61 27.10
N TRP A 186 -3.07 18.46 26.44
CA TRP A 186 -2.78 17.19 27.11
C TRP A 186 -1.36 16.71 26.82
N SER A 187 -0.56 17.51 26.13
CA SER A 187 0.80 17.17 25.73
C SER A 187 1.85 17.64 26.73
N GLY A 188 3.04 17.02 26.72
CA GLY A 188 4.19 17.49 27.50
C GLY A 188 4.64 18.93 27.18
N PHE A 189 4.14 19.51 26.08
CA PHE A 189 4.43 20.89 25.70
C PHE A 189 3.79 21.93 26.63
N GLU A 190 2.55 21.73 27.10
CA GLU A 190 1.90 22.67 28.04
C GLU A 190 2.74 22.79 29.32
N ASN A 191 3.13 21.65 29.91
CA ASN A 191 3.90 21.59 31.16
C ASN A 191 5.26 22.30 31.07
N ASN A 192 5.91 22.24 29.91
CA ASN A 192 7.23 22.85 29.70
C ASN A 192 7.18 24.33 29.30
N SER A 193 6.02 24.82 28.83
CA SER A 193 5.89 26.18 28.26
C SER A 193 5.90 27.33 29.28
N LYS A 194 5.91 27.04 30.60
CA LYS A 194 5.98 28.04 31.70
C LYS A 194 5.02 29.24 31.55
N LEU A 195 3.90 29.09 30.86
CA LEU A 195 2.89 30.15 30.83
C LEU A 195 1.93 29.95 31.99
N VAL A 196 2.11 30.80 33.00
CA VAL A 196 1.20 30.97 34.13
C VAL A 196 -0.17 31.40 33.58
N THR A 197 -1.12 30.48 33.48
CA THR A 197 -2.51 30.85 33.22
C THR A 197 -3.07 31.56 34.44
N ARG A 198 -3.49 32.81 34.24
CA ARG A 198 -4.26 33.58 35.21
C ARG A 198 -5.58 32.85 35.50
N GLU A 199 -5.91 32.73 36.78
CA GLU A 199 -6.83 31.75 37.38
C GLU A 199 -8.33 31.80 36.97
N ASN A 200 -8.74 32.60 35.97
CA ASN A 200 -10.18 32.80 35.68
C ASN A 200 -10.50 33.04 34.19
N SER A 201 -9.83 32.35 33.28
CA SER A 201 -10.25 32.29 31.88
C SER A 201 -10.11 30.87 31.39
N SER A 202 -11.12 30.37 30.67
CA SER A 202 -11.08 29.10 29.94
C SER A 202 -9.68 28.90 29.36
N LYS A 203 -8.91 27.93 29.89
CA LYS A 203 -7.47 27.80 29.65
C LYS A 203 -7.14 28.02 28.15
N PRO A 204 -6.37 29.05 27.78
CA PRO A 204 -5.90 29.16 26.40
C PRO A 204 -4.94 28.00 26.14
N SER A 205 -5.29 27.10 25.22
CA SER A 205 -4.35 26.09 24.73
C SER A 205 -3.12 26.81 24.19
N ILE A 206 -1.92 26.43 24.63
CA ILE A 206 -0.68 26.94 24.04
C ILE A 206 -0.25 25.93 23.01
N VAL A 207 0.16 26.40 21.84
CA VAL A 207 0.57 25.54 20.74
C VAL A 207 1.98 25.89 20.28
N PRO A 208 2.70 24.97 19.61
CA PRO A 208 4.00 25.31 19.04
C PRO A 208 3.90 26.31 17.89
N ASN A 209 5.01 26.96 17.57
CA ASN A 209 5.07 27.93 16.48
C ASN A 209 4.84 27.30 15.09
N SER A 210 4.98 25.97 14.95
CA SER A 210 4.63 25.24 13.73
C SER A 210 3.13 25.26 13.41
N CYS A 211 2.28 25.52 14.41
CA CYS A 211 0.84 25.74 14.21
C CYS A 211 0.48 27.14 13.69
N CYS A 212 1.42 28.06 13.60
CA CYS A 212 1.14 29.45 13.29
C CYS A 212 1.01 29.75 11.79
N ILE A 213 0.09 30.66 11.47
CA ILE A 213 -0.13 31.09 10.09
C ILE A 213 1.02 32.00 9.61
N GLY A 214 1.49 32.88 10.50
CA GLY A 214 2.59 33.81 10.25
C GLY A 214 3.85 33.49 11.04
N PHE A 215 5.00 33.98 10.56
CA PHE A 215 6.29 33.73 11.19
C PHE A 215 6.67 34.89 12.13
N TYR A 216 6.20 34.83 13.37
CA TYR A 216 6.64 35.71 14.45
C TYR A 216 6.85 34.91 15.75
N PRO A 217 7.86 35.28 16.57
CA PRO A 217 8.12 34.61 17.83
C PRO A 217 6.87 34.61 18.72
N GLU A 218 6.65 33.48 19.39
CA GLU A 218 5.61 33.32 20.42
C GLU A 218 4.16 33.46 19.96
N CYS A 219 3.91 33.33 18.66
CA CYS A 219 2.55 33.31 18.10
C CYS A 219 1.63 32.30 18.83
N GLY A 220 2.14 31.12 19.16
CA GLY A 220 1.35 30.03 19.75
C GLY A 220 0.82 30.28 21.17
N LYS A 221 1.14 31.42 21.80
CA LYS A 221 0.60 31.84 23.10
C LYS A 221 -0.85 32.34 23.04
N LEU A 222 -1.30 32.78 21.86
CA LEU A 222 -2.64 33.32 21.64
C LEU A 222 -3.36 32.47 20.58
N THR A 223 -4.23 31.56 21.02
CA THR A 223 -5.01 30.71 20.11
C THR A 223 -6.23 31.45 19.58
N HIS A 224 -6.01 32.18 18.48
CA HIS A 224 -7.04 32.90 17.73
C HIS A 224 -7.13 32.38 16.28
N PRO A 225 -8.33 32.32 15.65
CA PRO A 225 -8.54 31.89 14.26
C PRO A 225 -7.64 32.55 13.21
N SER A 226 -7.22 33.79 13.46
CA SER A 226 -6.33 34.53 12.55
C SER A 226 -4.83 34.28 12.79
N ASN A 227 -4.49 33.53 13.84
CA ASN A 227 -3.12 33.39 14.34
C ASN A 227 -2.56 31.97 14.11
N ILE A 228 -3.41 30.95 14.27
CA ILE A 228 -3.03 29.54 14.16
C ILE A 228 -3.92 28.79 13.16
N TYR A 229 -3.44 27.67 12.66
CA TYR A 229 -4.25 26.74 11.89
C TYR A 229 -5.22 25.98 12.81
N TYR A 230 -6.51 25.99 12.48
CA TYR A 230 -7.54 25.18 13.17
C TYR A 230 -7.83 23.87 12.44
N LYS A 231 -7.28 23.72 11.23
CA LYS A 231 -7.36 22.47 10.47
C LYS A 231 -6.53 21.40 11.16
N TYR A 232 -6.97 20.17 11.02
CA TYR A 232 -6.23 18.98 11.41
C TYR A 232 -5.86 18.20 10.15
N PRO A 233 -4.83 17.32 10.20
CA PRO A 233 -4.30 16.63 9.02
C PRO A 233 -5.35 15.88 8.18
N VAL A 234 -6.50 15.58 8.76
CA VAL A 234 -7.58 14.77 8.17
C VAL A 234 -8.50 15.60 7.25
N GLU A 235 -8.43 16.93 7.27
CA GLU A 235 -9.37 17.81 6.55
C GLU A 235 -8.82 18.40 5.23
N VAL A 236 -7.70 17.85 4.72
CA VAL A 236 -7.13 18.27 3.42
C VAL A 236 -8.00 17.73 2.30
N LYS A 237 -9.09 18.45 1.98
CA LYS A 237 -9.85 18.26 0.74
C LYS A 237 -8.94 18.57 -0.44
N TYR A 238 -8.70 17.56 -1.28
CA TYR A 238 -8.16 17.72 -2.63
C TYR A 238 -9.21 18.35 -3.55
#